data_AF-A0A8S4PVX4-F1
#
_entry.id   AF-A0A8S4PVX4-F1
#
_cell.length_a   1.000
_cell.length_b   1.000
_cell.length_c   1.000
_cell.angle_alpha   90.00
_cell.angle_beta   90.00
_cell.angle_gamma   90.00
#
_symmetry.space_group_name_H-M   'P 1'
#
loop_
_entity.id
_entity.type
_entity.pdbx_description
1 polymer ?
#
loop_
_entity_poly.entity_id
_entity_poly.type
_entity_poly.pdbx_seq_one_letter_code
_entity_poly.pdbx_strand_id
1 'polypeptide(L)'
;IKLVRSNPRINEFEETFQESYLVYKKYQMVIHKDPPEKPSKKQFTRFLVDSPLEEEHKAGGFPEGYGSFYQQYWLDGKLVAVGVLDILPSCTSSVYLYYDPDFWFLSIGTYSALREIAFTSQLRKYGIEHYYMGFYIHSCPKMVNKGKYAGSYLLCPESYLWFPVPECTPKLDVNKYSRFAATETRDTNGTIELDNVLVLYLRQAMPYMIYKAVGENVCDQDEVLQYAKLVGQTCCERMLLYRS
;
A
#
# COMPACT_ATOMS: atom_id res chain seq x y z
N ILE A 1 15.36 -16.99 -5.97
CA ILE A 1 14.51 -15.95 -5.32
C ILE A 1 14.24 -16.44 -3.92
N LYS A 2 14.39 -15.57 -2.91
CA LYS A 2 14.15 -15.90 -1.50
C LYS A 2 13.13 -14.92 -0.93
N LEU A 3 12.16 -15.40 -0.16
CA LEU A 3 11.25 -14.55 0.61
C LEU A 3 11.77 -14.50 2.04
N VAL A 4 12.11 -13.32 2.54
CA VAL A 4 12.74 -13.13 3.85
C VAL A 4 11.91 -12.13 4.64
N ARG A 5 11.44 -12.51 5.82
CA ARG A 5 10.65 -11.61 6.67
C ARG A 5 11.50 -10.43 7.15
N SER A 6 11.02 -9.20 6.97
CA SER A 6 11.73 -7.98 7.41
C SER A 6 11.17 -7.42 8.70
N ASN A 7 9.93 -7.75 9.06
CA ASN A 7 9.32 -7.37 10.34
C ASN A 7 8.50 -8.54 10.94
N PRO A 8 8.78 -8.96 12.20
CA PRO A 8 9.99 -8.64 12.97
C PRO A 8 11.28 -9.08 12.25
N ARG A 9 12.42 -8.48 12.62
CA ARG A 9 13.71 -8.80 12.00
C ARG A 9 14.20 -10.16 12.49
N ILE A 10 14.34 -11.10 11.55
CA ILE A 10 14.87 -12.44 11.80
C ILE A 10 16.35 -12.54 11.37
N ASN A 11 17.06 -13.57 11.81
CA ASN A 11 18.49 -13.74 11.51
C ASN A 11 18.80 -13.69 10.00
N GLU A 12 17.98 -14.35 9.17
CA GLU A 12 18.13 -14.35 7.70
C GLU A 12 18.05 -12.94 7.09
N PHE A 13 17.25 -12.06 7.69
CA PHE A 13 17.16 -10.66 7.29
C PHE A 13 18.42 -9.89 7.66
N GLU A 14 18.91 -10.07 8.89
CA GLU A 14 20.11 -9.40 9.38
C GLU A 14 21.38 -9.81 8.59
N GLU A 15 21.48 -11.08 8.22
CA GLU A 15 22.57 -11.61 7.37
C GLU A 15 22.66 -10.90 6.01
N THR A 16 21.52 -10.48 5.47
CA THR A 16 21.43 -9.88 4.12
C THR A 16 21.20 -8.37 4.14
N PHE A 17 21.04 -7.77 5.32
CA PHE A 17 20.74 -6.35 5.50
C PHE A 17 21.78 -5.43 4.84
N GLN A 18 23.06 -5.72 5.07
CA GLN A 18 24.14 -4.87 4.56
C GLN A 18 24.20 -4.89 3.04
N GLU A 19 24.06 -6.05 2.41
CA GLU A 19 24.06 -6.17 0.95
C GLU A 19 22.84 -5.49 0.33
N SER A 20 21.67 -5.72 0.92
CA SER A 20 20.42 -5.08 0.53
C SER A 20 20.52 -3.55 0.59
N TYR A 21 21.08 -3.00 1.67
CA TYR A 21 21.32 -1.56 1.80
C TYR A 21 22.26 -1.02 0.71
N LEU A 22 23.32 -1.76 0.36
CA LEU A 22 24.25 -1.34 -0.70
C LEU A 22 23.57 -1.28 -2.08
N VAL A 23 22.71 -2.25 -2.39
CA VAL A 23 21.89 -2.24 -3.62
C VAL A 23 20.95 -1.04 -3.62
N TYR A 24 20.23 -0.79 -2.51
CA TYR A 24 19.35 0.37 -2.37
C TYR A 24 20.12 1.69 -2.55
N LYS A 25 21.25 1.85 -1.87
CA LYS A 25 22.07 3.07 -1.94
C LYS A 25 22.53 3.35 -3.37
N LYS A 26 23.05 2.33 -4.07
CA LYS A 26 23.45 2.44 -5.47
C LYS A 26 22.27 2.82 -6.36
N TYR A 27 21.12 2.16 -6.17
CA TYR A 27 19.89 2.46 -6.91
C TYR A 27 19.44 3.92 -6.73
N GLN A 28 19.37 4.43 -5.50
CA GLN A 28 19.00 5.83 -5.24
C GLN A 28 19.95 6.82 -5.91
N MET A 29 21.26 6.59 -5.80
CA MET A 29 22.26 7.48 -6.39
C MET A 29 22.20 7.49 -7.93
N VAL A 30 22.03 6.33 -8.57
CA VAL A 30 22.07 6.22 -10.04
C VAL A 30 20.74 6.58 -10.68
N ILE A 31 19.62 6.07 -10.16
CA ILE A 31 18.29 6.19 -10.77
C ILE A 31 17.55 7.44 -10.28
N HIS A 32 17.67 7.77 -8.99
CA HIS A 32 17.01 8.93 -8.39
C HIS A 32 17.91 10.16 -8.28
N LYS A 33 19.21 10.04 -8.60
CA LYS A 33 20.20 11.12 -8.53
C LYS A 33 20.34 11.73 -7.13
N ASP A 34 20.08 10.91 -6.11
CA ASP A 34 20.26 11.30 -4.72
C ASP A 34 21.77 11.46 -4.40
N PRO A 35 22.16 12.50 -3.63
CA PRO A 35 23.55 12.65 -3.20
C PRO A 35 23.95 11.53 -2.24
N PRO A 36 25.24 11.14 -2.15
CA PRO A 36 25.70 9.97 -1.40
C PRO A 36 25.32 9.91 0.09
N GLU A 37 25.09 11.07 0.70
CA GLU A 37 24.75 11.25 2.12
C GLU A 37 23.27 11.00 2.39
N LYS A 38 22.41 11.21 1.38
CA LYS A 38 20.96 11.08 1.52
C LYS A 38 20.52 9.64 1.81
N PRO A 39 20.84 8.62 0.99
CA PRO A 39 20.44 7.22 1.20
C PRO A 39 21.27 6.57 2.31
N SER A 40 21.16 7.10 3.52
CA SER A 40 21.79 6.57 4.73
C SER A 40 21.08 5.30 5.22
N LYS A 41 21.77 4.47 6.01
CA LYS A 41 21.17 3.29 6.66
C LYS A 41 19.91 3.66 7.45
N LYS A 42 19.94 4.78 8.19
CA LYS A 42 18.79 5.25 8.96
C LYS A 42 17.58 5.56 8.07
N GLN A 43 17.79 6.22 6.93
CA GLN A 43 16.70 6.49 5.99
C GLN A 43 16.18 5.19 5.38
N PHE A 44 17.07 4.30 4.94
CA PHE A 44 16.71 2.99 4.39
C PHE A 44 15.88 2.17 5.38
N THR A 45 16.34 2.07 6.62
CA THR A 45 15.64 1.37 7.70
C THR A 45 14.25 1.95 7.94
N ARG A 46 14.14 3.26 8.16
CA ARG A 46 12.85 3.92 8.39
C ARG A 46 11.88 3.75 7.21
N PHE A 47 12.40 3.71 5.98
CA PHE A 47 11.56 3.70 4.78
C PHE A 47 11.13 2.29 4.36
N LEU A 48 12.03 1.31 4.43
CA LEU A 48 11.83 -0.01 3.81
C LEU A 48 11.92 -1.18 4.78
N VAL A 49 12.35 -0.97 6.02
CA VAL A 49 12.54 -2.04 7.00
C VAL A 49 11.52 -1.93 8.13
N ASP A 50 11.47 -0.76 8.75
CA ASP A 50 10.53 -0.50 9.83
C ASP A 50 9.11 -0.48 9.25
N SER A 51 8.26 -1.37 9.74
CA SER A 51 6.89 -1.53 9.28
C SER A 51 5.93 -1.43 10.47
N PRO A 52 4.79 -0.74 10.33
CA PRO A 52 3.75 -0.75 11.34
C PRO A 52 2.97 -2.07 11.36
N LEU A 53 3.18 -2.96 10.37
CA LEU A 53 2.50 -4.24 10.31
C LEU A 53 3.11 -5.22 11.29
N GLU A 54 2.30 -5.67 12.25
CA GLU A 54 2.67 -6.75 13.16
C GLU A 54 2.56 -8.10 12.45
N GLU A 55 3.40 -9.03 12.87
CA GLU A 55 3.30 -10.41 12.42
C GLU A 55 2.01 -11.04 12.95
N GLU A 56 1.21 -11.59 12.04
CA GLU A 56 -0.05 -12.25 12.39
C GLU A 56 -0.11 -13.63 11.72
N HIS A 57 -0.49 -14.65 12.49
CA HIS A 57 -0.75 -16.00 12.00
C HIS A 57 -2.22 -16.34 12.18
N LYS A 58 -2.87 -16.86 11.13
CA LYS A 58 -4.25 -17.35 11.18
C LYS A 58 -4.31 -18.83 10.84
N ALA A 59 -5.21 -19.56 11.51
CA ALA A 59 -5.49 -20.94 11.15
C ALA A 59 -5.97 -21.03 9.69
N GLY A 60 -5.31 -21.88 8.90
CA GLY A 60 -5.57 -22.01 7.45
C GLY A 60 -5.03 -20.85 6.60
N GLY A 61 -4.31 -19.89 7.19
CA GLY A 61 -3.64 -18.81 6.49
C GLY A 61 -2.31 -19.23 5.86
N PHE A 62 -1.62 -18.25 5.29
CA PHE A 62 -0.29 -18.44 4.72
C PHE A 62 0.70 -18.92 5.80
N PRO A 63 1.44 -20.03 5.61
CA PRO A 63 2.26 -20.65 6.66
C PRO A 63 3.34 -19.75 7.25
N GLU A 64 3.91 -18.87 6.43
CA GLU A 64 4.95 -17.94 6.83
C GLU A 64 4.37 -16.71 7.57
N GLY A 65 3.05 -16.60 7.68
CA GLY A 65 2.32 -15.52 8.36
C GLY A 65 2.16 -14.26 7.51
N TYR A 66 1.37 -13.32 8.02
CA TYR A 66 1.20 -11.98 7.43
C TYR A 66 2.27 -11.01 7.93
N GLY A 67 2.48 -9.90 7.22
CA GLY A 67 3.44 -8.85 7.57
C GLY A 67 4.33 -8.44 6.39
N SER A 68 5.49 -7.85 6.71
CA SER A 68 6.42 -7.30 5.70
C SER A 68 7.58 -8.24 5.41
N PHE A 69 7.92 -8.35 4.13
CA PHE A 69 8.90 -9.28 3.58
C PHE A 69 9.76 -8.63 2.49
N TYR A 70 10.97 -9.14 2.34
CA TYR A 70 11.87 -8.90 1.23
C TYR A 70 11.84 -10.10 0.29
N GLN A 71 11.36 -9.90 -0.93
CA GLN A 71 11.56 -10.82 -2.04
C GLN A 71 12.91 -10.51 -2.69
N GLN A 72 13.92 -11.31 -2.35
CA GLN A 72 15.30 -11.13 -2.77
C GLN A 72 15.62 -11.89 -4.05
N TYR A 73 16.26 -11.20 -4.99
CA TYR A 73 16.69 -11.73 -6.28
C TYR A 73 18.21 -11.89 -6.28
N TRP A 74 18.66 -13.14 -6.40
CA TRP A 74 20.07 -13.52 -6.34
C TRP A 74 20.51 -14.06 -7.69
N LEU A 75 21.67 -13.62 -8.17
CA LEU A 75 22.32 -14.10 -9.39
C LEU A 75 23.79 -14.40 -9.06
N ASP A 76 24.21 -15.65 -9.24
CA ASP A 76 25.58 -16.12 -8.98
C ASP A 76 26.12 -15.72 -7.60
N GLY A 77 25.26 -15.85 -6.57
CA GLY A 77 25.60 -15.50 -5.18
C GLY A 77 25.56 -14.00 -4.87
N LYS A 78 25.27 -13.12 -5.84
CA LYS A 78 25.12 -11.68 -5.63
C LYS A 78 23.64 -11.28 -5.52
N LEU A 79 23.29 -10.48 -4.51
CA LEU A 79 21.98 -9.85 -4.42
C LEU A 79 21.87 -8.73 -5.47
N VAL A 80 20.96 -8.88 -6.43
CA VAL A 80 20.81 -7.93 -7.56
C VAL A 80 19.53 -7.11 -7.49
N ALA A 81 18.51 -7.55 -6.75
CA ALA A 81 17.30 -6.77 -6.53
C ALA A 81 16.56 -7.23 -5.28
N VAL A 82 15.70 -6.34 -4.76
CA VAL A 82 14.80 -6.63 -3.65
C VAL A 82 13.45 -5.95 -3.91
N GLY A 83 12.40 -6.76 -3.97
CA GLY A 83 11.02 -6.29 -3.85
C GLY A 83 10.61 -6.28 -2.38
N VAL A 84 10.20 -5.14 -1.86
CA VAL A 84 9.61 -4.99 -0.52
C VAL A 84 8.12 -5.24 -0.65
N LEU A 85 7.64 -6.27 0.02
CA LEU A 85 6.27 -6.76 -0.07
C LEU A 85 5.60 -6.76 1.29
N ASP A 86 4.32 -6.40 1.32
CA ASP A 86 3.45 -6.74 2.45
C ASP A 86 2.53 -7.88 2.04
N ILE A 87 2.49 -8.95 2.83
CA ILE A 87 1.56 -10.06 2.66
C ILE A 87 0.46 -9.89 3.70
N LEU A 88 -0.75 -9.62 3.22
CA LEU A 88 -1.94 -9.30 4.00
C LEU A 88 -3.01 -10.39 3.78
N PRO A 89 -4.04 -10.47 4.63
CA PRO A 89 -5.04 -11.55 4.58
C PRO A 89 -5.71 -11.76 3.22
N SER A 90 -5.94 -10.69 2.43
CA SER A 90 -6.59 -10.77 1.12
C SER A 90 -5.66 -10.43 -0.05
N CYS A 91 -4.43 -9.99 0.21
CA CYS A 91 -3.57 -9.50 -0.86
C CYS A 91 -2.07 -9.51 -0.59
N THR A 92 -1.30 -9.49 -1.68
CA THR A 92 0.12 -9.13 -1.68
C THR A 92 0.26 -7.71 -2.18
N SER A 93 0.93 -6.84 -1.43
CA SER A 93 1.18 -5.44 -1.79
C SER A 93 2.64 -5.24 -2.15
N SER A 94 2.91 -4.68 -3.33
CA SER A 94 4.24 -4.28 -3.78
C SER A 94 4.54 -2.86 -3.28
N VAL A 95 5.31 -2.76 -2.20
CA VAL A 95 5.61 -1.49 -1.52
C VAL A 95 6.68 -0.72 -2.28
N TYR A 96 7.80 -1.39 -2.57
CA TYR A 96 8.93 -0.75 -3.24
C TYR A 96 9.82 -1.78 -3.94
N LEU A 97 10.48 -1.37 -5.01
CA LEU A 97 11.48 -2.19 -5.70
C LEU A 97 12.74 -1.37 -5.92
N TYR A 98 13.88 -1.94 -5.54
CA TYR A 98 15.20 -1.42 -5.88
C TYR A 98 16.09 -2.55 -6.39
N TYR A 99 17.01 -2.20 -7.26
CA TYR A 99 17.89 -3.16 -7.93
C TYR A 99 19.24 -2.55 -8.25
N ASP A 100 20.24 -3.40 -8.45
CA ASP A 100 21.58 -2.99 -8.86
C ASP A 100 21.51 -2.51 -10.32
N PRO A 101 21.75 -1.22 -10.60
CA PRO A 101 21.60 -0.64 -11.93
C PRO A 101 22.49 -1.28 -13.01
N ASP A 102 23.55 -2.00 -12.64
CA ASP A 102 24.39 -2.73 -13.60
C ASP A 102 23.60 -3.83 -14.33
N PHE A 103 22.50 -4.30 -13.73
CA PHE A 103 21.61 -5.32 -14.26
C PHE A 103 20.35 -4.74 -14.92
N TRP A 104 20.34 -3.44 -15.27
CA TRP A 104 19.18 -2.79 -15.87
C TRP A 104 18.67 -3.50 -17.14
N PHE A 105 19.57 -4.09 -17.92
CA PHE A 105 19.27 -4.80 -19.17
C PHE A 105 18.39 -6.03 -18.97
N LEU A 106 18.32 -6.58 -17.75
CA LEU A 106 17.46 -7.71 -17.40
C LEU A 106 15.99 -7.32 -17.21
N SER A 107 15.64 -6.03 -17.31
CA SER A 107 14.26 -5.54 -17.09
C SER A 107 13.69 -6.00 -15.74
N ILE A 108 14.48 -5.85 -14.68
CA ILE A 108 14.16 -6.35 -13.33
C ILE A 108 12.79 -5.90 -12.84
N GLY A 109 12.37 -4.67 -13.14
CA GLY A 109 11.02 -4.19 -12.81
C GLY A 109 9.91 -5.08 -13.36
N THR A 110 9.98 -5.40 -14.66
CA THR A 110 9.02 -6.29 -15.32
C THR A 110 9.08 -7.69 -14.74
N TYR A 111 10.28 -8.23 -14.53
CA TYR A 111 10.45 -9.56 -13.97
C TYR A 111 9.92 -9.66 -12.54
N SER A 112 10.16 -8.66 -11.70
CA SER A 112 9.66 -8.62 -10.32
C SER A 112 8.14 -8.66 -10.27
N ALA A 113 7.48 -7.82 -11.08
CA ALA A 113 6.02 -7.81 -11.17
C ALA A 113 5.46 -9.17 -11.62
N LEU A 114 6.06 -9.81 -12.62
CA LEU A 114 5.63 -11.16 -13.06
C LEU A 114 5.84 -12.22 -11.96
N ARG A 115 6.93 -12.13 -11.21
CA ARG A 115 7.20 -13.03 -10.08
C ARG A 115 6.23 -12.82 -8.93
N GLU A 116 5.88 -11.57 -8.62
CA GLU A 116 4.90 -11.21 -7.61
C GLU A 116 3.49 -11.65 -8.02
N ILE A 117 3.08 -11.47 -9.28
CA ILE A 117 1.82 -12.01 -9.82
C ILE A 117 1.78 -13.54 -9.67
N ALA A 118 2.84 -14.23 -10.07
CA ALA A 118 2.93 -15.69 -9.94
C ALA A 118 2.88 -16.13 -8.47
N PHE A 119 3.55 -15.38 -7.59
CA PHE A 119 3.55 -15.65 -6.15
C PHE A 119 2.15 -15.46 -5.55
N THR A 120 1.48 -14.33 -5.77
CA THR A 120 0.09 -14.12 -5.34
C THR A 120 -0.83 -15.21 -5.87
N SER A 121 -0.68 -15.64 -7.12
CA SER A 121 -1.46 -16.76 -7.67
C SER A 121 -1.29 -18.06 -6.88
N GLN A 122 -0.10 -18.34 -6.35
CA GLN A 122 0.15 -19.50 -5.48
C GLN A 122 -0.48 -19.32 -4.10
N LEU A 123 -0.57 -18.09 -3.61
CA LEU A 123 -1.14 -17.75 -2.31
C LEU A 123 -2.67 -17.73 -2.28
N ARG A 124 -3.34 -17.77 -3.44
CA ARG A 124 -4.81 -17.81 -3.52
C ARG A 124 -5.45 -18.93 -2.72
N LYS A 125 -4.78 -20.08 -2.58
CA LYS A 125 -5.24 -21.20 -1.75
C LYS A 125 -5.33 -20.88 -0.25
N TYR A 126 -4.73 -19.77 0.18
CA TYR A 126 -4.78 -19.24 1.55
C TYR A 126 -5.68 -18.00 1.68
N GLY A 127 -6.50 -17.69 0.67
CA GLY A 127 -7.39 -16.52 0.66
C GLY A 127 -6.75 -15.20 0.20
N ILE A 128 -5.49 -15.23 -0.23
CA ILE A 128 -4.77 -14.06 -0.72
C ILE A 128 -5.04 -13.93 -2.24
N GLU A 129 -6.05 -13.15 -2.59
CA GLU A 129 -6.61 -13.13 -3.95
C GLU A 129 -6.03 -12.04 -4.85
N HIS A 130 -5.58 -10.93 -4.26
CA HIS A 130 -5.26 -9.73 -5.00
C HIS A 130 -3.77 -9.38 -4.94
N TYR A 131 -3.25 -8.83 -6.03
CA TYR A 131 -1.91 -8.26 -6.09
C TYR A 131 -2.02 -6.75 -6.29
N TYR A 132 -1.59 -5.98 -5.28
CA TYR A 132 -1.60 -4.52 -5.32
C TYR A 132 -0.23 -4.01 -5.77
N MET A 133 -0.18 -3.48 -6.99
CA MET A 133 1.02 -2.84 -7.54
C MET A 133 1.21 -1.39 -7.07
N GLY A 134 0.40 -0.92 -6.12
CA GLY A 134 0.37 0.48 -5.67
C GLY A 134 -0.27 1.41 -6.70
N PHE A 135 0.03 2.71 -6.58
CA PHE A 135 -0.59 3.73 -7.42
C PHE A 135 -0.32 3.56 -8.92
N TYR A 136 -1.28 4.03 -9.72
CA TYR A 136 -1.20 4.14 -11.17
C TYR A 136 -1.42 5.60 -11.58
N ILE A 137 -0.40 6.22 -12.17
CA ILE A 137 -0.48 7.57 -12.73
C ILE A 137 -0.33 7.43 -14.24
N HIS A 138 -1.42 7.65 -14.97
CA HIS A 138 -1.49 7.44 -16.41
C HIS A 138 -0.50 8.31 -17.21
N SER A 139 -0.19 9.51 -16.71
CA SER A 139 0.80 10.38 -17.35
C SER A 139 2.26 10.08 -16.97
N CYS A 140 2.54 9.09 -16.11
CA CYS A 140 3.88 8.79 -15.63
C CYS A 140 4.45 7.55 -16.34
N PRO A 141 5.49 7.69 -17.20
CA PRO A 141 6.03 6.56 -17.98
C PRO A 141 6.46 5.35 -17.14
N LYS A 142 6.97 5.59 -15.92
CA LYS A 142 7.37 4.53 -14.97
C LYS A 142 6.19 3.70 -14.47
N MET A 143 4.98 4.26 -14.48
CA MET A 143 3.77 3.64 -13.93
C MET A 143 2.81 3.12 -14.99
N VAL A 144 2.80 3.70 -16.20
CA VAL A 144 1.93 3.23 -17.31
C VAL A 144 2.17 1.75 -17.62
N ASN A 145 3.41 1.27 -17.48
CA ASN A 145 3.74 -0.13 -17.70
C ASN A 145 2.97 -1.11 -16.79
N LYS A 146 2.51 -0.67 -15.60
CA LYS A 146 1.68 -1.51 -14.71
C LYS A 146 0.34 -1.88 -15.35
N GLY A 147 -0.20 -1.02 -16.21
CA GLY A 147 -1.46 -1.28 -16.91
C GLY A 147 -1.37 -2.33 -18.02
N LYS A 148 -0.16 -2.81 -18.34
CA LYS A 148 0.06 -3.80 -19.41
C LYS A 148 -0.15 -5.25 -18.95
N TYR A 149 -0.22 -5.49 -17.63
CA TYR A 149 -0.51 -6.82 -17.10
C TYR A 149 -2.02 -7.10 -17.22
N ALA A 150 -2.37 -8.16 -17.94
CA ALA A 150 -3.77 -8.56 -18.10
C ALA A 150 -4.43 -8.87 -16.74
N GLY A 151 -5.72 -8.60 -16.62
CA GLY A 151 -6.46 -8.77 -15.36
C GLY A 151 -6.21 -7.67 -14.32
N SER A 152 -5.69 -6.52 -14.74
CA SER A 152 -5.49 -5.35 -13.86
C SER A 152 -6.74 -4.47 -13.78
N TYR A 153 -6.94 -3.88 -12.61
CA TYR A 153 -8.07 -2.99 -12.31
C TYR A 153 -7.58 -1.65 -11.73
N LEU A 154 -8.34 -0.58 -11.96
CA LEU A 154 -8.14 0.74 -11.35
C LEU A 154 -9.34 1.10 -10.47
N LEU A 155 -9.06 1.73 -9.34
CA LEU A 155 -10.09 2.26 -8.45
C LEU A 155 -10.65 3.56 -9.01
N CYS A 156 -11.97 3.65 -9.16
CA CYS A 156 -12.65 4.88 -9.56
C CYS A 156 -12.50 5.95 -8.46
N PRO A 157 -12.04 7.18 -8.78
CA PRO A 157 -11.73 8.19 -7.78
C PRO A 157 -12.95 8.78 -7.06
N GLU A 158 -14.16 8.54 -7.57
CA GLU A 158 -15.40 9.10 -7.02
C GLU A 158 -16.36 8.05 -6.45
N SER A 159 -16.35 6.82 -7.00
CA SER A 159 -17.27 5.77 -6.57
C SER A 159 -16.58 4.66 -5.77
N TYR A 160 -15.24 4.65 -5.72
CA TYR A 160 -14.44 3.63 -5.05
C TYR A 160 -14.73 2.18 -5.49
N LEU A 161 -15.18 2.01 -6.74
CA LEU A 161 -15.34 0.71 -7.38
C LEU A 161 -14.16 0.42 -8.31
N TRP A 162 -13.81 -0.86 -8.46
CA TRP A 162 -12.72 -1.31 -9.31
C TRP A 162 -13.20 -1.56 -10.74
N PHE A 163 -12.47 -1.03 -11.72
CA PHE A 163 -12.78 -1.16 -13.15
C PHE A 163 -11.58 -1.73 -13.92
N PRO A 164 -11.78 -2.60 -14.92
CA PRO A 164 -10.71 -3.09 -15.77
C PRO A 164 -9.92 -1.95 -16.41
N VAL A 165 -8.58 -2.04 -16.41
CA VAL A 165 -7.71 -1.03 -17.03
C VAL A 165 -8.14 -0.66 -18.47
N PRO A 166 -8.50 -1.61 -19.37
CA PRO A 166 -8.93 -1.27 -20.73
C PRO A 166 -10.16 -0.36 -20.82
N GLU A 167 -11.04 -0.37 -19.82
CA GLU A 167 -12.21 0.52 -19.77
C GLU A 167 -11.84 1.92 -19.26
N CYS A 168 -10.79 2.00 -18.44
CA CYS A 168 -10.31 3.24 -17.85
C CYS A 168 -9.40 4.03 -18.80
N THR A 169 -8.52 3.35 -19.54
CA THR A 169 -7.48 3.98 -20.38
C THR A 169 -8.04 5.00 -21.38
N PRO A 170 -9.09 4.72 -22.17
CA PRO A 170 -9.62 5.69 -23.14
C PRO A 170 -10.09 7.00 -22.49
N LYS A 171 -10.60 6.94 -21.24
CA LYS A 171 -11.01 8.14 -20.50
C LYS A 171 -9.77 8.93 -20.03
N LEU A 172 -8.75 8.22 -19.56
CA LEU A 172 -7.50 8.80 -19.05
C LEU A 172 -6.61 9.40 -20.15
N ASP A 173 -6.71 8.89 -21.38
CA ASP A 173 -6.04 9.44 -22.56
C ASP A 173 -6.55 10.86 -22.87
N VAL A 174 -7.82 11.16 -22.56
CA VAL A 174 -8.46 12.46 -22.78
C VAL A 174 -8.29 13.39 -21.58
N ASN A 175 -8.55 12.88 -20.36
CA ASN A 175 -8.52 13.68 -19.13
C ASN A 175 -7.73 12.98 -18.02
N LYS A 176 -6.79 13.71 -17.41
CA LYS A 176 -5.98 13.22 -16.27
C LYS A 176 -6.84 12.73 -15.10
N TYR A 177 -7.95 13.41 -14.83
CA TYR A 177 -8.95 13.01 -13.85
C TYR A 177 -10.18 12.51 -14.59
N SER A 178 -10.56 11.25 -14.35
CA SER A 178 -11.68 10.62 -15.03
C SER A 178 -12.47 9.73 -14.08
N ARG A 179 -13.78 9.94 -14.04
CA ARG A 179 -14.72 9.02 -13.40
C ARG A 179 -14.91 7.77 -14.27
N PHE A 180 -14.71 6.59 -13.70
CA PHE A 180 -14.86 5.33 -14.43
C PHE A 180 -16.29 4.78 -14.36
N ALA A 181 -16.94 4.89 -13.21
CA ALA A 181 -18.32 4.45 -13.00
C ALA A 181 -19.35 5.31 -13.74
N ALA A 182 -20.54 4.74 -13.93
CA ALA A 182 -21.70 5.48 -14.45
C ALA A 182 -22.08 6.66 -13.52
N THR A 183 -22.77 7.65 -14.06
CA THR A 183 -23.03 8.94 -13.39
C THR A 183 -23.94 8.78 -12.16
N GLU A 184 -24.85 7.81 -12.21
CA GLU A 184 -25.79 7.44 -11.16
C GLU A 184 -25.16 6.62 -10.04
N THR A 185 -24.03 5.95 -10.31
CA THR A 185 -23.34 5.16 -9.29
C THR A 185 -22.85 6.07 -8.16
N ARG A 186 -23.09 5.69 -6.91
CA ARG A 186 -22.62 6.45 -5.74
C ARG A 186 -21.62 5.62 -4.96
N ASP A 187 -20.79 6.30 -4.19
CA ASP A 187 -20.00 5.65 -3.14
C ASP A 187 -20.96 5.03 -2.12
N THR A 188 -20.88 3.71 -1.95
CA THR A 188 -21.69 2.97 -0.98
C THR A 188 -21.37 3.37 0.46
N ASN A 189 -20.16 3.86 0.72
CA ASN A 189 -19.72 4.37 2.02
C ASN A 189 -19.85 5.90 2.16
N GLY A 190 -20.44 6.56 1.17
CA GLY A 190 -20.59 8.03 1.13
C GLY A 190 -21.80 8.55 1.91
N THR A 191 -22.72 7.66 2.32
CA THR A 191 -23.83 8.02 3.21
C THR A 191 -23.35 7.92 4.65
N ILE A 192 -23.33 9.06 5.34
CA ILE A 192 -22.73 9.17 6.66
C ILE A 192 -23.80 9.24 7.75
N GLU A 193 -23.73 8.34 8.72
CA GLU A 193 -24.48 8.41 9.96
C GLU A 193 -23.65 9.20 10.99
N LEU A 194 -23.87 10.52 11.02
CA LEU A 194 -23.05 11.43 11.84
C LEU A 194 -23.05 11.06 13.33
N ASP A 195 -24.15 10.50 13.82
CA ASP A 195 -24.32 10.11 15.22
C ASP A 195 -23.37 8.98 15.66
N ASN A 196 -22.94 8.14 14.73
CA ASN A 196 -22.03 7.01 14.98
C ASN A 196 -20.56 7.41 14.93
N VAL A 197 -20.24 8.64 14.51
CA VAL A 197 -18.85 9.12 14.42
C VAL A 197 -18.20 9.00 15.78
N LEU A 198 -17.06 8.31 15.86
CA LEU A 198 -16.38 8.04 17.12
C LEU A 198 -15.50 9.24 17.52
N VAL A 199 -15.81 9.84 18.65
CA VAL A 199 -15.13 11.01 19.21
C VAL A 199 -14.35 10.61 20.44
N LEU A 200 -13.13 11.13 20.57
CA LEU A 200 -12.35 11.06 21.81
C LEU A 200 -12.46 12.41 22.54
N TYR A 201 -13.24 12.43 23.62
CA TYR A 201 -13.45 13.62 24.46
C TYR A 201 -13.19 13.27 25.93
N LEU A 202 -12.43 14.11 26.65
CA LEU A 202 -12.03 13.86 28.05
C LEU A 202 -11.45 12.45 28.29
N ARG A 203 -10.62 11.97 27.34
CA ARG A 203 -10.00 10.63 27.34
C ARG A 203 -10.98 9.46 27.27
N GLN A 204 -12.22 9.71 26.87
CA GLN A 204 -13.24 8.68 26.64
C GLN A 204 -13.63 8.66 25.17
N ALA A 205 -13.65 7.47 24.58
CA ALA A 205 -14.20 7.26 23.24
C ALA A 205 -15.72 7.11 23.33
N MET A 206 -16.46 7.89 22.55
CA MET A 206 -17.91 7.86 22.53
C MET A 206 -18.47 8.23 21.15
N PRO A 207 -19.64 7.71 20.75
CA PRO A 207 -20.34 8.19 19.56
C PRO A 207 -20.68 9.68 19.65
N TYR A 208 -20.72 10.36 18.51
CA TYR A 208 -21.01 11.79 18.42
C TYR A 208 -22.37 12.15 19.04
N MET A 209 -23.37 11.27 18.96
CA MET A 209 -24.66 11.48 19.63
C MET A 209 -24.52 11.64 21.15
N ILE A 210 -23.60 10.91 21.79
CA ILE A 210 -23.34 11.01 23.23
C ILE A 210 -22.53 12.27 23.52
N TYR A 211 -21.51 12.54 22.70
CA TYR A 211 -20.71 13.77 22.83
C TYR A 211 -21.57 15.04 22.76
N LYS A 212 -22.52 15.13 21.81
CA LYS A 212 -23.48 16.24 21.73
C LYS A 212 -24.34 16.41 22.99
N ALA A 213 -24.66 15.31 23.67
CA ALA A 213 -25.49 15.33 24.87
C ALA A 213 -24.70 15.71 26.13
N VAL A 214 -23.40 15.42 26.16
CA VAL A 214 -22.51 15.63 27.33
C VAL A 214 -21.74 16.95 27.23
N GLY A 215 -21.44 17.42 26.02
CA GLY A 215 -20.74 18.68 25.82
C GLY A 215 -21.69 19.87 25.90
N GLU A 216 -21.49 20.72 26.91
CA GLU A 216 -22.17 22.03 26.96
C GLU A 216 -21.72 22.90 25.78
N ASN A 217 -22.67 23.42 24.99
CA ASN A 217 -22.43 24.36 23.88
C ASN A 217 -21.52 23.84 22.74
N VAL A 218 -21.61 22.55 22.41
CA VAL A 218 -20.91 21.97 21.25
C VAL A 218 -21.50 22.52 19.94
N CYS A 219 -20.74 23.35 19.24
CA CYS A 219 -21.06 23.90 17.92
C CYS A 219 -20.06 23.42 16.86
N ASP A 220 -19.72 22.12 16.88
CA ASP A 220 -18.68 21.53 16.01
C ASP A 220 -19.25 20.60 14.92
N GLN A 221 -20.57 20.53 14.78
CA GLN A 221 -21.25 19.60 13.87
C GLN A 221 -20.75 19.70 12.43
N ASP A 222 -20.50 20.91 11.94
CA ASP A 222 -19.99 21.13 10.57
C ASP A 222 -18.58 20.55 10.40
N GLU A 223 -17.73 20.67 11.42
CA GLU A 223 -16.37 20.11 11.40
C GLU A 223 -16.42 18.57 11.49
N VAL A 224 -17.30 18.02 12.32
CA VAL A 224 -17.48 16.56 12.45
C VAL A 224 -18.04 15.99 11.15
N LEU A 225 -18.96 16.69 10.50
CA LEU A 225 -19.48 16.31 9.19
C LEU A 225 -18.41 16.40 8.10
N GLN A 226 -17.57 17.43 8.12
CA GLN A 226 -16.46 17.56 7.21
C GLN A 226 -15.45 16.43 7.39
N TYR A 227 -15.10 16.10 8.63
CA TYR A 227 -14.25 14.95 8.97
C TYR A 227 -14.86 13.65 8.45
N ALA A 228 -16.12 13.39 8.76
CA ALA A 228 -16.79 12.16 8.36
C ALA A 228 -16.86 12.02 6.83
N LYS A 229 -17.09 13.11 6.10
CA LYS A 229 -17.04 13.15 4.62
C LYS A 229 -15.66 12.86 4.05
N LEU A 230 -14.60 13.24 4.77
CA LEU A 230 -13.23 12.99 4.34
C LEU A 230 -12.83 11.53 4.52
N VAL A 231 -13.20 10.91 5.63
CA VAL A 231 -12.78 9.54 5.97
C VAL A 231 -13.77 8.47 5.49
N GLY A 232 -15.03 8.82 5.26
CA GLY A 232 -16.11 7.91 4.88
C GLY A 232 -16.70 7.13 6.07
N GLN A 233 -17.87 6.52 5.87
CA GLN A 233 -18.66 5.90 6.95
C GLN A 233 -17.88 4.84 7.74
N THR A 234 -17.23 3.90 7.06
CA THR A 234 -16.52 2.80 7.72
C THR A 234 -15.38 3.28 8.62
N CYS A 235 -14.68 4.35 8.21
CA CYS A 235 -13.55 4.87 8.97
C CYS A 235 -14.00 5.76 10.12
N CYS A 236 -15.06 6.57 9.95
CA CYS A 236 -15.50 7.48 11.01
C CYS A 236 -16.04 6.77 12.25
N GLU A 237 -16.48 5.51 12.13
CA GLU A 237 -16.90 4.67 13.26
C GLU A 237 -15.74 3.97 13.98
N ARG A 238 -14.54 3.94 13.38
CA ARG A 238 -13.38 3.18 13.88
C ARG A 238 -12.21 4.08 14.28
N MET A 239 -12.10 5.24 13.65
CA MET A 239 -11.08 6.25 13.93
C MET A 239 -11.64 7.28 14.91
N LEU A 240 -10.79 7.67 15.87
CA LEU A 240 -11.15 8.65 16.89
C LEU A 240 -10.91 10.07 16.39
N LEU A 241 -11.99 10.85 16.28
CA LEU A 241 -11.91 12.30 16.14
C LEU A 241 -11.62 12.92 17.50
N TYR A 242 -10.45 13.52 17.68
CA TYR A 242 -10.08 14.15 18.94
C TYR A 242 -10.82 15.48 19.13
N ARG A 243 -11.41 15.66 20.34
CA ARG A 243 -12.02 16.89 20.81
C ARG A 243 -11.51 17.19 22.23
N SER A 244 -11.02 18.41 22.42
CA SER A 244 -10.52 18.91 23.71
C SER A 244 -11.65 19.48 24.54
#